data_AF-A0A2N2N369-F1
#
_entry.id   AF-A0A2N2N369-F1
#
_cell.length_a   1.000
_cell.length_b   1.000
_cell.length_c   1.000
_cell.angle_alpha   90.00
_cell.angle_beta   90.00
_cell.angle_gamma   90.00
#
_symmetry.space_group_name_H-M   'P 1'
#
loop_
_entity.id
_entity.type
_entity.pdbx_description
1 polymer ?
#
loop_
_entity_poly.entity_id
_entity_poly.type
_entity_poly.pdbx_seq_one_letter_code
_entity_poly.pdbx_strand_id
1 'polypeptide(L)'
;MKTRLIIIVSLLSAIILSACGTQATPVYVEEGPDRDAILDKTDVIVNDLITGIEIKNYDTFSSHFSDVMLNSIKTADMDKIYTTFDQLGKSESVELISVQDVGDYYAVRYKVTYEKKVMIYRIVVDKTDPGVQSGLWFE
;
A
#
# COMPACT_ATOMS: atom_id res chain seq x y z
N MET A 1 -8.03 -27.16 -47.78
CA MET A 1 -7.11 -26.90 -46.64
C MET A 1 -6.98 -25.40 -46.33
N LYS A 2 -6.75 -24.53 -47.33
CA LYS A 2 -6.60 -23.06 -47.14
C LYS A 2 -7.82 -22.38 -46.49
N THR A 3 -9.04 -22.78 -46.82
CA THR A 3 -10.29 -22.23 -46.24
C THR A 3 -10.50 -22.61 -44.77
N ARG A 4 -10.04 -23.79 -44.34
CA ARG A 4 -10.11 -24.20 -42.92
C ARG A 4 -9.09 -23.46 -42.06
N LEU A 5 -7.92 -23.14 -42.64
CA LEU A 5 -6.88 -22.33 -41.97
C LEU A 5 -7.36 -20.90 -41.70
N ILE A 6 -8.08 -20.29 -42.64
CA ILE A 6 -8.61 -18.91 -42.51
C ILE A 6 -9.66 -18.83 -41.38
N ILE A 7 -10.52 -19.85 -41.25
CA ILE A 7 -11.55 -19.89 -40.19
C ILE A 7 -10.90 -20.04 -38.81
N ILE A 8 -9.85 -20.87 -38.68
CA ILE A 8 -9.14 -21.07 -37.41
C ILE A 8 -8.41 -19.78 -36.97
N VAL A 9 -7.76 -19.09 -37.91
CA VAL A 9 -7.07 -17.81 -37.62
C VAL A 9 -8.06 -16.72 -37.23
N SER A 10 -9.23 -16.65 -37.90
CA SER A 10 -10.28 -15.69 -37.54
C SER A 10 -10.90 -15.96 -36.17
N LEU A 11 -11.01 -17.23 -35.76
CA LEU A 11 -11.54 -17.62 -34.45
C LEU A 11 -10.52 -17.37 -33.32
N LEU A 12 -9.22 -17.58 -33.59
CA LEU A 12 -8.14 -17.27 -32.64
C LEU A 12 -8.04 -15.76 -32.36
N SER A 13 -8.20 -14.91 -33.38
CA SER A 13 -8.15 -13.45 -33.20
C SER A 13 -9.29 -12.89 -32.35
N ALA A 14 -10.46 -13.55 -32.33
CA ALA A 14 -11.60 -13.13 -31.50
C ALA A 14 -11.39 -13.42 -30.00
N ILE A 15 -10.60 -14.44 -29.66
CA ILE A 15 -10.29 -14.81 -28.27
C ILE A 15 -9.25 -13.85 -27.66
N ILE A 16 -8.34 -13.29 -28.48
CA ILE A 16 -7.29 -12.39 -28.00
C ILE A 16 -7.85 -10.98 -27.66
N LEU A 17 -8.96 -10.58 -28.28
CA LEU A 17 -9.59 -9.27 -28.06
C LEU A 17 -10.43 -9.19 -26.76
N SER A 18 -10.80 -10.33 -26.18
CA SER A 18 -11.54 -10.38 -24.90
C SER A 18 -10.62 -10.41 -23.67
N ALA A 19 -9.31 -10.43 -23.86
CA ALA A 19 -8.31 -10.41 -22.79
C ALA A 19 -7.85 -8.99 -22.37
N CYS A 20 -8.42 -7.94 -22.96
CA CYS A 20 -8.34 -6.59 -22.38
C CYS A 20 -9.24 -6.55 -21.14
N GLY A 21 -8.73 -7.08 -20.04
CA GLY A 21 -9.41 -7.16 -18.77
C GLY A 21 -9.82 -5.78 -18.28
N THR A 22 -11.10 -5.63 -17.98
CA THR A 22 -11.64 -4.55 -17.15
C THR A 22 -10.80 -4.46 -15.88
N GLN A 23 -10.04 -3.37 -15.69
CA GLN A 23 -9.46 -3.08 -14.38
C GLN A 23 -10.60 -3.00 -13.39
N ALA A 24 -10.58 -3.85 -12.36
CA ALA A 24 -11.57 -3.81 -11.30
C ALA A 24 -11.59 -2.39 -10.71
N THR A 25 -12.77 -1.78 -10.68
CA THR A 25 -12.95 -0.48 -10.03
C THR A 25 -12.57 -0.61 -8.56
N PRO A 26 -11.73 0.28 -8.01
CA PRO A 26 -11.37 0.23 -6.61
C PRO A 26 -12.62 0.31 -5.72
N VAL A 27 -12.71 -0.58 -4.72
CA VAL A 27 -13.77 -0.56 -3.73
C VAL A 27 -13.26 0.20 -2.52
N TYR A 28 -14.00 1.21 -2.07
CA TYR A 28 -13.65 2.02 -0.92
C TYR A 28 -14.52 1.64 0.28
N VAL A 29 -13.94 1.68 1.46
CA VAL A 29 -14.69 1.51 2.71
C VAL A 29 -15.35 2.85 3.04
N GLU A 30 -16.67 2.84 3.10
CA GLU A 30 -17.48 4.01 3.41
C GLU A 30 -17.22 4.53 4.82
N GLU A 31 -17.53 5.81 5.07
CA GLU A 31 -17.46 6.39 6.42
C GLU A 31 -18.44 5.70 7.37
N GLY A 32 -17.97 5.41 8.58
CA GLY A 32 -18.76 4.74 9.61
C GLY A 32 -17.93 3.84 10.53
N PRO A 33 -18.59 3.12 11.45
CA PRO A 33 -17.92 2.39 12.53
C PRO A 33 -16.87 1.38 12.05
N ASP A 34 -17.11 0.70 10.93
CA ASP A 34 -16.17 -0.27 10.37
C ASP A 34 -14.89 0.41 9.88
N ARG A 35 -15.00 1.58 9.24
CA ARG A 35 -13.85 2.38 8.82
C ARG A 35 -13.12 2.95 10.03
N ASP A 36 -13.84 3.46 11.01
CA ASP A 36 -13.26 4.03 12.22
C ASP A 36 -12.42 2.99 12.97
N ALA A 37 -12.89 1.74 13.06
CA ALA A 37 -12.14 0.64 13.67
C ALA A 37 -10.83 0.29 12.92
N ILE A 38 -10.81 0.44 11.59
CA ILE A 38 -9.59 0.29 10.78
C ILE A 38 -8.63 1.45 11.06
N LEU A 39 -9.16 2.68 11.13
CA LEU A 39 -8.37 3.89 11.36
C LEU A 39 -7.76 3.94 12.77
N ASP A 40 -8.48 3.50 13.79
CA ASP A 40 -7.95 3.39 15.16
C ASP A 40 -6.65 2.57 15.23
N LYS A 41 -6.48 1.60 14.33
CA LYS A 41 -5.24 0.80 14.21
C LYS A 41 -4.25 1.48 13.28
N THR A 42 -4.69 1.86 12.10
CA THR A 42 -3.81 2.34 11.03
C THR A 42 -3.23 3.73 11.29
N ASP A 43 -3.89 4.55 12.09
CA ASP A 43 -3.36 5.82 12.59
C ASP A 43 -2.17 5.60 13.54
N VAL A 44 -2.23 4.58 14.39
CA VAL A 44 -1.09 4.21 15.26
C VAL A 44 0.08 3.73 14.40
N ILE A 45 -0.20 2.84 13.43
CA ILE A 45 0.81 2.29 12.52
C ILE A 45 1.53 3.41 11.74
N VAL A 46 0.80 4.34 11.12
CA VAL A 46 1.42 5.38 10.31
C VAL A 46 2.24 6.36 11.15
N ASN A 47 1.80 6.66 12.38
CA ASN A 47 2.55 7.52 13.29
C ASN A 47 3.83 6.85 13.79
N ASP A 48 3.79 5.55 14.10
CA ASP A 48 4.98 4.79 14.49
C ASP A 48 5.95 4.62 13.31
N LEU A 49 5.46 4.44 12.09
CA LEU A 49 6.28 4.43 10.87
C LEU A 49 7.02 5.75 10.69
N ILE A 50 6.29 6.88 10.73
CA ILE A 50 6.88 8.22 10.59
C ILE A 50 7.89 8.47 11.70
N THR A 51 7.52 8.18 12.95
CA THR A 51 8.39 8.33 14.10
C THR A 51 9.67 7.51 13.92
N GLY A 52 9.54 6.21 13.60
CA GLY A 52 10.67 5.32 13.38
C GLY A 52 11.61 5.78 12.27
N ILE A 53 11.09 6.40 11.21
CA ILE A 53 11.90 7.04 10.17
C ILE A 53 12.64 8.27 10.73
N GLU A 54 11.93 9.17 11.40
CA GLU A 54 12.49 10.44 11.90
C GLU A 54 13.54 10.25 13.00
N ILE A 55 13.32 9.31 13.92
CA ILE A 55 14.28 8.99 15.00
C ILE A 55 15.26 7.87 14.63
N LYS A 56 15.22 7.41 13.37
CA LYS A 56 16.07 6.35 12.82
C LYS A 56 16.07 5.08 13.67
N ASN A 57 14.88 4.69 14.13
CA ASN A 57 14.66 3.54 14.99
C ASN A 57 13.89 2.46 14.24
N TYR A 58 14.58 1.36 13.93
CA TYR A 58 14.00 0.23 13.20
C TYR A 58 12.92 -0.51 14.01
N ASP A 59 13.07 -0.62 15.34
CA ASP A 59 12.10 -1.32 16.17
C ASP A 59 10.76 -0.58 16.20
N THR A 60 10.79 0.76 16.28
CA THR A 60 9.59 1.59 16.15
C THR A 60 9.01 1.48 14.74
N PHE A 61 9.84 1.60 13.70
CA PHE A 61 9.43 1.51 12.30
C PHE A 61 8.76 0.18 11.94
N SER A 62 9.26 -0.93 12.50
CA SER A 62 8.81 -2.29 12.18
C SER A 62 7.84 -2.89 13.21
N SER A 63 7.41 -2.10 14.20
CA SER A 63 6.63 -2.55 15.36
C SER A 63 5.32 -3.26 15.00
N HIS A 64 4.74 -2.96 13.84
CA HIS A 64 3.47 -3.52 13.37
C HIS A 64 3.64 -4.45 12.17
N PHE A 65 4.86 -4.74 11.75
CA PHE A 65 5.10 -5.56 10.57
C PHE A 65 4.71 -7.01 10.83
N SER A 66 4.01 -7.59 9.85
CA SER A 66 3.86 -9.03 9.73
C SER A 66 5.22 -9.73 9.67
N ASP A 67 5.24 -11.01 10.02
CA ASP A 67 6.44 -11.86 9.92
C ASP A 67 7.06 -11.83 8.51
N VAL A 68 6.22 -11.73 7.47
CA VAL A 68 6.68 -11.64 6.07
C VAL A 68 7.40 -10.31 5.83
N MET A 69 6.86 -9.20 6.33
CA MET A 69 7.50 -7.88 6.21
C MET A 69 8.80 -7.80 7.00
N LEU A 70 8.83 -8.30 8.24
CA LEU A 70 10.05 -8.41 9.06
C LEU A 70 11.14 -9.25 8.39
N ASN A 71 10.74 -10.20 7.55
CA ASN A 71 11.65 -11.01 6.75
C ASN A 71 12.11 -10.35 5.45
N SER A 72 11.35 -9.38 4.94
CA SER A 72 11.60 -8.74 3.65
C SER A 72 12.33 -7.41 3.76
N ILE A 73 12.07 -6.66 4.84
CA ILE A 73 12.69 -5.35 5.10
C ILE A 73 13.63 -5.55 6.29
N LYS A 74 14.94 -5.56 6.07
CA LYS A 74 15.92 -5.72 7.14
C LYS A 74 16.46 -4.37 7.58
N THR A 75 17.08 -4.33 8.76
CA THR A 75 17.75 -3.11 9.26
C THR A 75 18.78 -2.57 8.26
N ALA A 76 19.44 -3.44 7.50
CA ALA A 76 20.39 -3.04 6.45
C ALA A 76 19.75 -2.25 5.29
N ASP A 77 18.44 -2.37 5.08
CA ASP A 77 17.70 -1.63 4.05
C ASP A 77 17.24 -0.25 4.54
N MET A 78 17.35 0.02 5.85
CA MET A 78 16.88 1.27 6.46
C MET A 78 17.72 2.48 6.11
N ASP A 79 19.02 2.33 5.93
CA ASP A 79 19.90 3.46 5.60
C ASP A 79 19.43 4.21 4.36
N LYS A 80 18.89 3.48 3.37
CA LYS A 80 18.32 4.06 2.16
C LYS A 80 17.04 4.84 2.44
N ILE A 81 16.17 4.31 3.30
CA ILE A 81 14.94 4.97 3.72
C ILE A 81 15.30 6.24 4.50
N TYR A 82 16.13 6.14 5.54
CA TYR A 82 16.55 7.30 6.34
C TYR A 82 17.21 8.38 5.48
N THR A 83 18.12 8.01 4.57
CA THR A 83 18.76 8.98 3.67
C THR A 83 17.74 9.69 2.77
N THR A 84 16.74 8.96 2.28
CA THR A 84 15.69 9.54 1.43
C THR A 84 14.84 10.54 2.22
N PHE A 85 14.44 10.18 3.44
CA PHE A 85 13.54 10.99 4.26
C PHE A 85 14.25 12.14 4.99
N ASP A 86 15.52 12.01 5.36
CA ASP A 86 16.35 13.11 5.90
C ASP A 86 16.36 14.31 4.94
N GLN A 87 16.33 14.05 3.63
CA GLN A 87 16.29 15.11 2.62
C GLN A 87 14.97 15.86 2.62
N LEU A 88 13.87 15.26 3.07
CA LEU A 88 12.54 15.85 3.06
C LEU A 88 12.30 16.79 4.24
N GLY A 89 13.03 16.62 5.35
CA GLY A 89 12.81 17.33 6.60
C GLY A 89 11.88 16.55 7.54
N LYS A 90 11.36 17.22 8.57
CA LYS A 90 10.35 16.60 9.46
C LYS A 90 8.97 16.59 8.80
N SER A 91 8.14 15.64 9.20
CA SER A 91 6.72 15.66 8.85
C SER A 91 6.02 16.85 9.52
N GLU A 92 5.11 17.47 8.78
CA GLU A 92 4.33 18.64 9.18
C GLU A 92 2.85 18.30 9.37
N SER A 93 2.30 17.43 8.50
CA SER A 93 0.93 16.94 8.61
C SER A 93 0.78 15.50 8.12
N VAL A 94 -0.22 14.81 8.66
CA VAL A 94 -0.66 13.48 8.24
C VAL A 94 -2.17 13.54 8.04
N GLU A 95 -2.62 13.22 6.82
CA GLU A 95 -4.04 13.32 6.42
C GLU A 95 -4.47 12.00 5.77
N LEU A 96 -5.57 11.42 6.23
CA LEU A 96 -6.17 10.26 5.57
C LEU A 96 -6.69 10.62 4.17
N ILE A 97 -6.31 9.84 3.16
CA ILE A 97 -6.84 9.97 1.79
C ILE A 97 -7.97 8.97 1.57
N SER A 98 -7.73 7.69 1.87
CA SER A 98 -8.68 6.63 1.55
C SER A 98 -8.40 5.35 2.31
N VAL A 99 -9.47 4.58 2.52
CA VAL A 99 -9.42 3.17 2.92
C VAL A 99 -10.01 2.38 1.77
N GLN A 100 -9.20 1.52 1.14
CA GLN A 100 -9.63 0.66 0.04
C GLN A 100 -9.75 -0.78 0.52
N ASP A 101 -10.86 -1.42 0.14
CA ASP A 101 -11.04 -2.87 0.25
C ASP A 101 -10.30 -3.55 -0.91
N VAL A 102 -9.34 -4.41 -0.58
CA VAL A 102 -8.53 -5.15 -1.55
C VAL A 102 -8.52 -6.65 -1.23
N GLY A 103 -9.70 -7.24 -1.05
CA GLY A 103 -9.86 -8.67 -0.85
C GLY A 103 -9.66 -9.07 0.61
N ASP A 104 -8.55 -9.72 0.94
CA ASP A 104 -8.24 -10.13 2.33
C ASP A 104 -7.57 -9.01 3.15
N TYR A 105 -7.33 -7.85 2.53
CA TYR A 105 -6.62 -6.74 3.14
C TYR A 105 -7.38 -5.41 2.98
N TYR A 106 -7.03 -4.44 3.82
CA TYR A 106 -7.31 -3.03 3.58
C TYR A 106 -6.05 -2.31 3.13
N ALA A 107 -6.15 -1.47 2.11
CA ALA A 107 -5.10 -0.53 1.72
C ALA A 107 -5.48 0.87 2.18
N VAL A 108 -4.79 1.37 3.21
CA VAL A 108 -5.01 2.71 3.77
C VAL A 108 -3.93 3.64 3.23
N ARG A 109 -4.35 4.80 2.70
CA ARG A 109 -3.45 5.82 2.18
C ARG A 109 -3.49 7.06 3.03
N TYR A 110 -2.33 7.49 3.49
CA TYR A 110 -2.12 8.76 4.17
C TYR A 110 -1.28 9.68 3.30
N LYS A 111 -1.68 10.94 3.22
CA LYS A 111 -0.84 12.01 2.72
C LYS A 111 0.02 12.51 3.87
N VAL A 112 1.33 12.44 3.70
CA VAL A 112 2.29 12.99 4.66
C VAL A 112 2.97 14.18 4.02
N THR A 113 2.77 15.36 4.61
CA THR A 113 3.41 16.60 4.17
C THR A 113 4.72 16.75 4.92
N TYR A 114 5.82 16.88 4.20
CA TYR A 114 7.13 17.28 4.72
C TYR A 114 7.46 18.67 4.19
N GLU A 115 8.39 19.36 4.85
CA GLU A 115 8.87 20.71 4.47
C GLU A 115 9.16 20.84 2.96
N LYS A 116 9.78 19.81 2.36
CA LYS A 116 10.21 19.86 0.94
C LYS A 116 9.34 19.08 -0.03
N LYS A 117 8.49 18.18 0.46
CA LYS A 117 7.73 17.27 -0.41
C LYS A 117 6.50 16.68 0.28
N VAL A 118 5.45 16.43 -0.49
CA VAL A 118 4.33 15.58 -0.08
C VAL A 118 4.58 14.15 -0.55
N MET A 119 4.39 13.19 0.34
CA MET A 119 4.50 11.75 0.06
C MET A 119 3.16 11.07 0.36
N ILE A 120 2.80 10.04 -0.40
CA ILE A 120 1.67 9.18 -0.04
C ILE A 120 2.19 7.88 0.57
N TYR A 121 1.78 7.63 1.80
CA TYR A 121 2.07 6.42 2.54
C TYR A 121 0.91 5.46 2.30
N ARG A 122 1.17 4.39 1.56
CA ARG A 122 0.21 3.29 1.41
C ARG A 122 0.61 2.16 2.34
N ILE A 123 -0.18 1.98 3.40
CA ILE A 123 -0.07 0.82 4.29
C ILE A 123 -1.14 -0.19 3.92
N VAL A 124 -0.78 -1.47 3.94
CA VAL A 124 -1.71 -2.57 3.71
C VAL A 124 -1.77 -3.39 4.98
N VAL A 125 -2.97 -3.61 5.50
CA VAL A 125 -3.22 -4.33 6.76
C VAL A 125 -4.18 -5.50 6.56
N ASP A 126 -4.02 -6.54 7.37
CA ASP A 126 -4.90 -7.71 7.36
C ASP A 126 -6.32 -7.32 7.82
N LYS A 127 -7.37 -7.85 7.18
CA LYS A 127 -8.75 -7.57 7.61
C LYS A 127 -9.12 -8.23 8.93
N THR A 128 -8.54 -9.39 9.21
CA THR A 128 -8.79 -10.15 10.45
C THR A 128 -8.08 -9.52 11.64
N ASP A 129 -6.96 -8.83 11.41
CA ASP A 129 -6.27 -7.99 12.38
C ASP A 129 -5.65 -6.75 11.72
N PRO A 130 -6.39 -5.61 11.66
CA PRO A 130 -5.89 -4.37 11.07
C PRO A 130 -4.70 -3.75 11.80
N GLY A 131 -4.29 -4.29 12.95
CA GLY A 131 -3.04 -3.94 13.63
C GLY A 131 -1.79 -4.53 12.97
N VAL A 132 -1.94 -5.52 12.08
CA VAL A 132 -0.81 -6.19 11.41
C VAL A 132 -0.63 -5.65 10.00
N GLN A 133 0.53 -5.05 9.75
CA GLN A 133 0.91 -4.51 8.47
C GLN A 133 1.57 -5.57 7.57
N SER A 134 1.02 -5.72 6.37
CA SER A 134 1.41 -6.71 5.35
C SER A 134 1.99 -6.07 4.09
N GLY A 135 1.93 -4.74 3.97
CA GLY A 135 2.61 -4.02 2.89
C GLY A 135 2.85 -2.55 3.18
N LEU A 136 3.85 -1.98 2.50
CA LEU A 136 4.26 -0.58 2.61
C LEU A 136 4.77 -0.06 1.26
N TRP A 137 4.25 1.08 0.82
CA TRP A 137 4.78 1.84 -0.31
C TRP A 137 4.82 3.33 0.01
N PHE A 138 5.87 3.99 -0.48
CA PHE A 138 6.00 5.44 -0.49
C PHE A 138 5.85 5.92 -1.94
N GLU A 139 4.71 6.57 -2.25
CA GLU A 139 4.36 7.07 -3.59
C GLU A 139 4.64 8.58 -3.72
#